data_AF-A0A920P7F5-F1
#
_entry.id   AF-A0A920P7F5-F1
#
_cell.length_a   1.000
_cell.length_b   1.000
_cell.length_c   1.000
_cell.angle_alpha   90.00
_cell.angle_beta   90.00
_cell.angle_gamma   90.00
#
_symmetry.space_group_name_H-M   'P 1'
#
loop_
_entity.id
_entity.type
_entity.pdbx_description
1 polymer ?
#
loop_
_entity_poly.entity_id
_entity_poly.type
_entity_poly.pdbx_seq_one_letter_code
_entity_poly.pdbx_strand_id
1 'polypeptide(L)' 'MTLDIDGNIVACAGWESGGPGPMIYVFSPTGRVLETHTIRVERATNCCFGDKDMKTLYVTTGGGHLFKARTDRTGWIMWP' A
#
# COMPACT_ATOMS: atom_id res chain seq x y z
N MET A 1 -3.31 5.17 3.41
CA MET A 1 -2.39 4.28 4.15
C MET A 1 -3.21 3.27 4.93
N THR A 2 -2.65 2.10 5.23
CA THR A 2 -3.25 1.04 6.05
C THR A 2 -2.17 0.36 6.90
N LEU A 3 -2.55 -0.56 7.79
CA LEU A 3 -1.64 -1.29 8.66
C LEU A 3 -1.72 -2.79 8.41
N ASP A 4 -0.63 -3.52 8.71
CA ASP A 4 -0.69 -4.95 8.96
C ASP A 4 -0.79 -5.27 10.47
N ILE A 5 -0.97 -6.54 10.82
CA ILE A 5 -1.14 -6.98 12.22
C ILE A 5 0.10 -6.75 13.11
N ASP A 6 1.28 -6.54 12.51
CA ASP A 6 2.52 -6.25 13.25
C ASP A 6 2.71 -4.73 13.44
N GLY A 7 1.76 -3.93 12.96
CA GLY A 7 1.79 -2.47 13.02
C GLY A 7 2.64 -1.81 11.94
N ASN A 8 3.09 -2.55 10.91
CA ASN A 8 3.79 -1.92 9.78
C ASN A 8 2.81 -1.06 8.97
N ILE A 9 3.29 0.09 8.53
CA ILE A 9 2.52 1.07 7.76
C ILE A 9 2.72 0.79 6.28
N VAL A 10 1.62 0.51 5.57
CA VAL A 10 1.61 0.40 4.11
C VAL A 10 1.05 1.69 3.53
N ALA A 11 1.85 2.39 2.74
CA ALA A 11 1.52 3.71 2.22
C ALA A 11 1.77 3.81 0.72
N CYS A 12 0.75 4.27 -0.01
CA CYS A 12 0.93 4.80 -1.36
C CYS A 12 1.61 6.17 -1.27
N ALA A 13 2.64 6.38 -2.09
CA ALA A 13 3.35 7.64 -2.18
C ALA A 13 3.96 7.83 -3.57
N GLY A 14 4.49 9.03 -3.80
CA GLY A 14 5.20 9.35 -5.03
C GLY A 14 4.26 9.72 -6.19
N TRP A 15 4.84 10.44 -7.14
CA TRP A 15 4.13 11.03 -8.26
C TRP A 15 5.04 11.02 -9.50
N GLU A 16 4.51 10.76 -10.69
CA GLU A 16 5.28 10.81 -11.94
C GLU A 16 5.94 12.16 -12.21
N SER A 17 5.38 13.26 -11.72
CA SER A 17 5.94 14.61 -11.91
C SER A 17 7.02 14.99 -10.89
N GLY A 18 7.27 14.16 -9.86
CA GLY A 18 8.23 14.48 -8.81
C GLY A 18 8.60 13.31 -7.90
N GLY A 19 9.91 13.16 -7.64
CA GLY A 19 10.46 12.04 -6.87
C GLY A 19 10.68 10.78 -7.72
N PRO A 20 10.78 9.59 -7.10
CA PRO A 20 11.09 8.33 -7.80
C PRO A 20 9.92 7.73 -8.59
N GLY A 21 8.80 8.46 -8.73
CA GLY A 21 7.57 7.96 -9.32
C GLY A 21 6.62 7.32 -8.30
N PRO A 22 5.47 6.78 -8.76
CA PRO A 22 4.46 6.14 -7.91
C PRO A 22 4.95 4.85 -7.26
N MET A 23 4.79 4.76 -5.94
CA MET A 23 5.30 3.66 -5.13
C MET A 23 4.33 3.26 -4.02
N ILE A 24 4.50 2.03 -3.53
CA ILE A 24 4.02 1.55 -2.25
C ILE A 24 5.24 1.37 -1.35
N TYR A 25 5.21 2.00 -0.17
CA TYR A 25 6.20 1.81 0.87
C TYR A 25 5.62 0.96 1.98
N VAL A 26 6.47 0.12 2.57
CA VAL A 26 6.21 -0.53 3.86
C VAL A 26 7.17 0.07 4.87
N PHE A 27 6.63 0.72 5.90
CA PHE A 27 7.41 1.23 7.02
C PHE A 27 7.18 0.36 8.25
N SER A 28 8.23 0.14 9.03
CA SER A 28 8.10 -0.38 10.40
C SER A 28 7.30 0.58 11.30
N PRO A 29 6.81 0.13 12.46
CA PRO A 29 6.13 1.00 13.44
C PRO A 29 6.97 2.21 13.88
N THR A 30 8.30 2.13 13.79
CA THR A 30 9.22 3.23 14.14
C THR A 30 9.54 4.16 12.97
N GLY A 31 8.90 3.96 11.81
CA GLY A 31 9.06 4.82 10.62
C GLY A 31 10.23 4.43 9.70
N ARG A 32 10.99 3.38 10.01
CA ARG A 32 12.02 2.86 9.09
C ARG A 32 11.39 2.23 7.85
N VAL A 33 11.90 2.52 6.65
CA VAL A 33 11.51 1.83 5.41
C VAL A 33 12.00 0.38 5.45
N LEU A 34 11.07 -0.56 5.28
CA LEU A 34 11.32 -2.00 5.18
C LEU A 34 11.30 -2.45 3.72
N GLU A 35 10.34 -1.97 2.93
CA GLU A 35 10.16 -2.36 1.53
C GLU A 35 9.69 -1.19 0.67
N THR A 36 9.98 -1.28 -0.62
CA THR A 36 9.56 -0.33 -1.64
C THR A 36 9.13 -1.06 -2.91
N HIS A 37 7.90 -0.81 -3.38
CA HIS A 37 7.33 -1.45 -4.55
C HIS A 37 6.89 -0.39 -5.57
N THR A 38 7.39 -0.47 -6.80
CA THR A 38 6.97 0.45 -7.87
C THR A 38 5.59 0.10 -8.40
N ILE A 39 4.76 1.10 -8.68
CA ILE A 39 3.52 0.94 -9.46
C ILE A 39 3.76 1.41 -10.90
N ARG A 40 3.25 0.65 -11.86
CA ARG A 40 3.48 0.88 -13.31
C ARG A 40 2.58 1.95 -13.94
N VAL A 41 1.68 2.56 -13.18
CA VAL A 41 0.79 3.63 -13.65
C VAL A 41 0.93 4.88 -12.78
N GLU A 42 0.34 5.98 -13.23
CA GLU A 42 0.35 7.24 -12.51
C GLU A 42 -0.29 7.16 -11.12
N ARG A 43 0.29 7.90 -10.17
CA ARG A 43 -0.22 8.21 -8.83
C ARG A 43 -0.94 7.07 -8.09
N ALA A 44 -0.22 6.31 -7.26
CA ALA A 44 -0.87 5.49 -6.25
C ALA A 44 -1.52 6.42 -5.20
N THR A 45 -2.85 6.37 -5.04
CA THR A 45 -3.58 7.34 -4.21
C THR A 45 -3.95 6.80 -2.83
N ASN A 46 -4.38 5.54 -2.76
CA ASN A 46 -4.74 4.90 -1.50
C ASN A 46 -4.63 3.39 -1.60
N CYS A 47 -4.61 2.73 -0.45
CA CYS A 47 -4.54 1.28 -0.35
C CYS A 47 -5.29 0.76 0.87
N CYS A 48 -5.77 -0.48 0.77
CA CYS A 48 -6.44 -1.19 1.85
C CYS A 48 -6.20 -2.69 1.71
N PHE A 49 -6.06 -3.40 2.83
CA PHE A 49 -6.11 -4.86 2.80
C PHE A 49 -7.56 -5.35 2.67
N GLY A 50 -7.74 -6.52 2.06
CA GLY A 50 -9.06 -7.11 1.91
C GLY A 50 -9.00 -8.60 1.61
N ASP A 51 -10.11 -9.12 1.11
CA ASP A 51 -10.46 -10.54 1.04
C ASP A 51 -10.67 -11.17 2.43
N LYS A 52 -11.20 -12.40 2.46
CA LYS A 52 -11.62 -13.08 3.69
C LYS A 52 -10.47 -13.32 4.68
N ASP A 53 -9.24 -13.42 4.18
CA ASP A 53 -8.04 -13.67 4.96
C ASP A 53 -7.18 -12.42 5.18
N MET A 54 -7.62 -11.25 4.70
CA MET A 54 -6.90 -9.99 4.81
C MET A 54 -5.50 -10.00 4.17
N LYS A 55 -5.21 -10.92 3.25
CA LYS A 55 -3.88 -11.08 2.62
C LYS A 55 -3.74 -10.41 1.24
N THR A 56 -4.75 -9.70 0.79
CA THR A 56 -4.73 -9.00 -0.49
C THR A 56 -4.66 -7.50 -0.27
N LEU A 57 -3.66 -6.84 -0.84
CA LEU A 57 -3.57 -5.38 -0.86
C LEU A 57 -4.24 -4.86 -2.13
N TYR A 58 -5.27 -4.04 -1.95
CA TYR A 58 -5.93 -3.28 -2.99
C TYR A 58 -5.33 -1.87 -3.07
N VAL A 59 -5.16 -1.34 -4.29
CA VAL A 59 -4.57 -0.02 -4.52
C VAL A 59 -5.37 0.74 -5.57
N THR A 60 -5.77 1.97 -5.24
CA THR A 60 -6.38 2.91 -6.18
C THR A 60 -5.34 3.84 -6.78
N THR A 61 -5.62 4.35 -7.97
CA THR A 61 -4.71 5.25 -8.67
C THR A 61 -5.41 6.52 -9.16
N GLY A 62 -4.63 7.56 -9.45
CA GLY A 62 -5.14 8.83 -9.98
C GLY A 62 -5.88 8.67 -11.31
N GLY A 63 -5.42 7.74 -12.15
CA GLY A 63 -6.05 7.40 -13.44
C GLY A 63 -7.30 6.52 -13.33
N GLY A 64 -7.82 6.25 -12.12
CA GLY A 64 -9.07 5.51 -11.91
C GLY A 64 -8.95 3.98 -11.92
N HIS A 65 -7.73 3.43 -11.93
CA HIS A 65 -7.51 1.99 -11.83
C HIS A 65 -7.67 1.47 -10.39
N LEU A 66 -8.09 0.21 -10.27
CA LEU A 66 -8.01 -0.58 -9.04
C LEU A 66 -7.11 -1.80 -9.29
N PHE A 67 -5.94 -1.82 -8.65
CA PHE A 67 -5.03 -2.96 -8.64
C PHE A 67 -5.23 -3.79 -7.39
N LYS A 68 -4.83 -5.06 -7.47
CA LYS A 68 -4.68 -5.92 -6.30
C LYS A 68 -3.47 -6.84 -6.42
N ALA A 69 -2.86 -7.16 -5.29
CA ALA A 69 -1.78 -8.14 -5.19
C ALA A 69 -1.93 -8.96 -3.90
N ARG A 70 -1.57 -10.24 -3.98
CA ARG A 70 -1.44 -11.09 -2.79
C ARG A 70 -0.14 -10.74 -2.08
N THR A 71 -0.18 -10.78 -0.76
CA THR A 71 0.95 -10.46 0.11
C THR A 71 1.14 -11.55 1.15
N ASP A 72 2.36 -11.65 1.68
CA ASP A 72 2.64 -12.52 2.83
C ASP A 72 2.22 -11.87 4.16
N ARG A 73 1.73 -10.63 4.11
CA ARG A 73 1.25 -9.85 5.25
C ARG A 73 -0.23 -10.15 5.49
N THR A 74 -0.65 -10.00 6.75
CA THR A 74 -2.06 -10.00 7.12
C THR A 74 -2.45 -8.57 7.48
N GLY A 75 -3.40 -8.02 6.74
CA GLY A 75 -3.89 -6.67 6.97
C GLY A 75 -4.63 -6.51 8.28
N TRP A 76 -4.60 -5.28 8.80
CA TRP A 76 -5.40 -4.85 9.93
C TRP A 76 -6.34 -3.73 9.49
N ILE A 77 -7.61 -3.88 9.83
CA ILE A 77 -8.63 -2.84 9.68
C ILE A 77 -9.22 -2.58 11.06
N MET A 78 -9.36 -1.30 11.39
CA MET A 78 -10.16 -0.85 12.53
C MET A 78 -11.66 -0.91 12.11
N TRP A 79 -12.28 -2.09 12.19
CA TRP A 79 -13.70 -2.32 11.86
C TRP A 79 -14.21 -3.68 12.37
N PRO A 80 -15.39 -3.74 13.02
CA PRO A 80 -15.89 -2.81 14.03
C PRO A 80 -15.03 -2.86 15.31
#